data_AF-A0A842TUI4-F1
#
_entry.id   AF-A0A842TUI4-F1
#
_cell.length_a   1.000
_cell.length_b   1.000
_cell.length_c   1.000
_cell.angle_alpha   90.00
_cell.angle_beta   90.00
_cell.angle_gamma   90.00
#
_symmetry.space_group_name_H-M   'P 1'
#
loop_
_entity.id
_entity.type
_entity.pdbx_description
1 polymer ?
#
loop_
_entity_poly.entity_id
_entity_poly.type
_entity_poly.pdbx_seq_one_letter_code
_entity_poly.pdbx_strand_id
1 'polypeptide(L)'
;SHDHSFSITTDSNDNVYVIGKSHNGEYYDPNTIKYDSAGNEIWNKTYDGGNGSVNAITTDSNDDVYVAGSFNDDYLTVKYSTSGYTGGNGDPEGIPEFSTVGIILVLLIAGVGIAFVVKKKQ
;
A
#
# COMPACT_ATOMS: atom_id res chain seq x y z
N SER A 1 -24.01 7.49 -5.83
CA SER A 1 -23.16 7.44 -4.63
C SER A 1 -21.73 7.34 -5.10
N HIS A 2 -20.80 8.10 -4.52
CA HIS A 2 -19.37 7.86 -4.74
C HIS A 2 -18.94 6.88 -3.66
N ASP A 3 -19.00 5.59 -3.96
CA ASP A 3 -18.52 4.56 -3.03
C ASP A 3 -17.00 4.51 -3.19
N HIS A 4 -16.29 5.21 -2.30
CA HIS A 4 -14.83 5.12 -2.22
C HIS A 4 -14.52 3.72 -1.71
N SER A 5 -14.00 2.85 -2.57
CA SER A 5 -13.65 1.48 -2.20
C SER A 5 -12.55 1.51 -1.13
N PHE A 6 -12.94 1.32 0.13
CA PHE A 6 -12.02 1.09 1.23
C PHE A 6 -11.73 -0.41 1.27
N SER A 7 -10.45 -0.79 1.14
CA SER A 7 -10.00 -2.16 1.37
C SER A 7 -9.19 -2.21 2.65
N ILE A 8 -9.19 -3.38 3.30
CA ILE A 8 -8.51 -3.58 4.58
C ILE A 8 -7.70 -4.88 4.57
N THR A 9 -6.66 -4.94 5.39
CA THR A 9 -5.93 -6.18 5.72
C THR A 9 -5.50 -6.13 7.19
N THR A 10 -4.99 -7.25 7.70
CA THR A 10 -4.43 -7.33 9.05
C THR A 10 -3.01 -7.91 9.01
N ASP A 11 -2.20 -7.58 10.02
CA ASP A 11 -0.93 -8.28 10.28
C ASP A 11 -1.09 -9.35 11.38
N SER A 12 -0.03 -10.10 11.67
CA SER A 12 -0.03 -11.17 12.69
C SER A 12 -0.26 -10.69 14.13
N ASN A 13 -0.17 -9.37 14.37
CA ASN A 13 -0.45 -8.74 15.67
C ASN A 13 -1.88 -8.16 15.75
N ASP A 14 -2.75 -8.53 14.80
CA ASP A 14 -4.11 -8.01 14.66
C ASP A 14 -4.18 -6.49 14.47
N ASN A 15 -3.10 -5.85 14.02
CA ASN A 15 -3.20 -4.46 13.57
C ASN A 15 -3.98 -4.41 12.25
N VAL A 16 -4.88 -3.44 12.13
CA VAL A 16 -5.72 -3.25 10.95
C VAL A 16 -5.13 -2.17 10.06
N TYR A 17 -4.98 -2.46 8.77
CA TYR A 17 -4.54 -1.49 7.78
C TYR A 17 -5.70 -1.19 6.84
N VAL A 18 -5.98 0.08 6.63
CA VAL A 18 -7.08 0.55 5.79
C VAL A 18 -6.52 1.42 4.70
N ILE A 19 -6.90 1.14 3.45
CA ILE A 19 -6.58 2.01 2.32
C ILE A 19 -7.81 2.80 1.88
N GLY A 20 -7.57 4.02 1.43
CA GLY A 20 -8.59 4.90 0.88
C GLY A 20 -7.97 6.06 0.12
N LYS A 21 -8.76 7.12 -0.04
CA LYS A 21 -8.28 8.36 -0.63
C LYS A 21 -8.89 9.57 0.07
N SER A 22 -8.11 10.60 0.30
CA SER A 22 -8.57 11.91 0.76
C SER A 22 -8.75 12.84 -0.43
N HIS A 23 -9.77 13.69 -0.40
CA HIS A 23 -9.94 14.72 -1.42
C HIS A 23 -9.38 16.05 -0.89
N ASN A 24 -8.36 16.59 -1.54
CA ASN A 24 -7.70 17.83 -1.10
C ASN A 24 -8.32 19.11 -1.70
N GLY A 25 -9.44 18.97 -2.43
CA GLY A 25 -10.12 20.07 -3.10
C GLY A 25 -9.88 20.12 -4.61
N GLU A 26 -8.80 19.50 -5.08
CA GLU A 26 -8.43 19.45 -6.51
C GLU A 26 -8.25 17.99 -7.00
N TYR A 27 -7.62 17.16 -6.18
CA TYR A 27 -7.27 15.76 -6.49
C TYR A 27 -7.66 14.81 -5.37
N TYR A 28 -7.59 13.51 -5.68
CA TYR A 28 -7.65 12.45 -4.70
C TYR A 28 -6.25 11.96 -4.34
N ASP A 29 -5.91 12.02 -3.06
CA ASP A 29 -4.63 11.56 -2.54
C ASP A 29 -4.81 10.15 -1.96
N PRO A 30 -4.09 9.13 -2.47
CA PRO A 30 -3.99 7.83 -1.84
C PRO A 30 -3.67 7.94 -0.35
N ASN A 31 -4.37 7.18 0.50
CA ASN A 31 -4.16 7.20 1.94
C ASN A 31 -4.13 5.78 2.51
N THR A 32 -3.23 5.55 3.47
CA THR A 32 -3.19 4.31 4.26
C THR A 32 -3.19 4.67 5.74
N ILE A 33 -4.02 4.00 6.52
CA ILE A 33 -4.10 4.17 7.98
C ILE A 33 -3.85 2.83 8.64
N LYS A 34 -3.08 2.82 9.73
CA LYS A 34 -2.92 1.65 10.60
C LYS A 34 -3.58 1.90 11.95
N TYR A 35 -4.35 0.93 12.40
CA TYR A 35 -4.94 0.86 13.73
C TYR A 35 -4.34 -0.32 14.50
N ASP A 36 -4.23 -0.20 15.82
CA ASP A 36 -3.96 -1.33 16.70
C ASP A 36 -5.18 -2.25 16.81
N SER A 37 -5.01 -3.40 17.48
CA SER A 37 -6.08 -4.37 17.69
C SER A 37 -7.23 -3.87 18.57
N ALA A 38 -7.05 -2.75 19.28
CA ALA A 38 -8.09 -2.07 20.04
C ALA A 38 -8.80 -0.97 19.22
N GLY A 39 -8.37 -0.73 17.97
CA GLY A 39 -8.92 0.29 17.09
C GLY A 39 -8.34 1.69 17.29
N ASN A 40 -7.24 1.84 18.06
CA ASN A 40 -6.55 3.13 18.17
C ASN A 40 -5.69 3.35 16.94
N GLU A 41 -5.71 4.56 16.37
CA GLU A 41 -4.84 4.92 15.26
C GLU A 41 -3.37 4.89 15.71
N ILE A 42 -2.55 4.09 15.02
CA ILE A 42 -1.10 4.07 15.20
C ILE A 42 -0.46 5.13 14.30
N TRP A 43 -0.85 5.15 13.02
CA TRP A 43 -0.37 6.13 12.06
C TRP A 43 -1.32 6.29 10.87
N ASN A 44 -1.15 7.41 10.16
CA ASN A 44 -1.88 7.77 8.96
C ASN A 44 -0.90 8.36 7.93
N LYS A 45 -0.84 7.77 6.72
CA LYS A 45 0.10 8.14 5.65
C LYS A 45 -0.65 8.46 4.38
N THR A 46 -0.65 9.74 4.02
CA THR A 46 -1.23 10.26 2.77
C THR A 46 -0.14 10.46 1.72
N TYR A 47 -0.47 10.12 0.47
CA TYR A 47 0.37 10.32 -0.69
C TYR A 47 -0.15 11.48 -1.54
N ASP A 48 0.43 12.66 -1.32
CA ASP A 48 0.02 13.93 -1.93
C ASP A 48 0.94 14.30 -3.12
N GLY A 49 0.55 15.33 -3.89
CA GLY A 49 1.30 15.88 -5.02
C GLY A 49 0.75 15.46 -6.39
N GLY A 50 -0.49 14.98 -6.45
CA GLY A 50 -1.11 14.52 -7.68
C GLY A 50 -2.47 13.86 -7.47
N ASN A 51 -2.96 13.20 -8.52
CA ASN A 51 -4.20 12.44 -8.45
C ASN A 51 -3.91 10.94 -8.43
N GLY A 52 -4.41 10.27 -7.41
CA GLY A 52 -4.25 8.84 -7.26
C GLY A 52 -5.48 8.11 -6.76
N SER A 53 -5.40 6.79 -6.88
CA SER A 53 -6.39 5.85 -6.37
C SER A 53 -5.66 4.62 -5.85
N VAL A 54 -6.22 4.02 -4.81
CA VAL A 54 -5.78 2.72 -4.27
C VAL A 54 -6.84 1.69 -4.59
N ASN A 55 -6.40 0.52 -5.02
CA ASN A 55 -7.29 -0.53 -5.53
C ASN A 55 -7.18 -1.82 -4.73
N ALA A 56 -6.00 -2.12 -4.18
CA ALA A 56 -5.76 -3.35 -3.44
C ALA A 56 -4.76 -3.13 -2.30
N ILE A 57 -4.93 -3.91 -1.24
CA ILE A 57 -4.00 -4.05 -0.13
C ILE A 57 -3.87 -5.54 0.22
N THR A 58 -2.67 -5.99 0.57
CA THR A 58 -2.42 -7.33 1.10
C THR A 58 -1.27 -7.31 2.10
N THR A 59 -1.27 -8.25 3.02
CA THR A 59 -0.13 -8.52 3.91
C THR A 59 0.57 -9.81 3.44
N ASP A 60 1.90 -9.88 3.53
CA ASP A 60 2.66 -11.12 3.30
C ASP A 60 2.91 -11.90 4.60
N SER A 61 3.62 -13.03 4.52
CA SER A 61 3.94 -13.86 5.70
C SER A 61 4.98 -13.24 6.64
N ASN A 62 5.62 -12.13 6.27
CA ASN A 62 6.57 -11.39 7.10
C ASN A 62 5.92 -10.16 7.74
N ASP A 63 4.59 -10.02 7.66
CA ASP A 63 3.81 -8.85 8.05
C ASP A 63 4.09 -7.58 7.24
N ASP A 64 4.76 -7.69 6.09
CA ASP A 64 4.92 -6.56 5.19
C ASP A 64 3.59 -6.29 4.46
N VAL A 65 3.19 -5.03 4.42
CA VAL A 65 1.93 -4.60 3.80
C VAL A 65 2.19 -3.96 2.45
N TYR A 66 1.47 -4.42 1.43
CA TYR A 66 1.58 -3.96 0.05
C TYR A 66 0.28 -3.29 -0.38
N VAL A 67 0.37 -2.06 -0.86
CA VAL A 67 -0.74 -1.30 -1.44
C VAL A 67 -0.49 -1.10 -2.92
N ALA A 68 -1.49 -1.37 -3.75
CA ALA A 68 -1.43 -1.19 -5.19
C ALA A 68 -2.54 -0.24 -5.67
N GLY A 69 -2.20 0.59 -6.65
CA GLY A 69 -3.08 1.63 -7.15
C GLY A 69 -2.54 2.32 -8.40
N SER A 70 -2.96 3.55 -8.60
CA SER A 70 -2.49 4.44 -9.65
C SER A 70 -2.20 5.83 -9.10
N PHE A 71 -1.24 6.54 -9.66
CA PHE A 71 -0.91 7.93 -9.31
C PHE A 71 -0.38 8.66 -10.56
N ASN A 72 -0.99 9.78 -10.94
CA ASN A 72 -0.62 10.58 -12.11
C ASN A 72 -0.43 9.74 -13.40
N ASP A 73 -1.43 8.94 -13.75
CA ASP A 73 -1.44 8.02 -14.91
C ASP A 73 -0.40 6.88 -14.89
N ASP A 74 0.38 6.76 -13.81
CA ASP A 74 1.31 5.67 -13.56
C ASP A 74 0.79 4.68 -12.51
N TYR A 75 1.45 3.53 -12.42
CA TYR A 75 1.19 2.55 -11.36
C TYR A 75 1.78 2.99 -10.02
N LEU A 76 1.01 2.85 -8.96
CA LEU A 76 1.45 3.04 -7.58
C LEU A 76 1.61 1.68 -6.91
N THR A 77 2.77 1.44 -6.29
CA THR A 77 2.96 0.36 -5.32
C THR A 77 3.64 0.94 -4.09
N VAL A 78 3.07 0.69 -2.91
CA VAL A 78 3.65 1.11 -1.63
C VAL A 78 3.87 -0.12 -0.79
N LYS A 79 5.06 -0.24 -0.20
CA LYS A 79 5.38 -1.28 0.77
C LYS A 79 5.58 -0.64 2.14
N TYR A 80 4.92 -1.15 3.16
CA TYR A 80 5.18 -0.85 4.56
C TYR A 80 5.85 -2.07 5.19
N SER A 81 7.15 -1.96 5.49
CA SER A 81 7.90 -3.09 6.05
C SER A 81 7.85 -3.09 7.58
N THR A 82 7.62 -4.24 8.20
CA THR A 82 7.62 -4.40 9.66
C THR A 82 9.00 -4.78 10.21
N SER A 83 9.83 -5.46 9.39
CA SER A 83 11.19 -5.87 9.77
C SER A 83 12.19 -4.73 9.56
N GLY A 84 12.59 -4.06 10.65
CA GLY A 84 13.59 -2.97 10.64
C GLY A 84 13.38 -1.91 11.73
N TYR A 85 12.32 -2.01 12.52
CA TYR A 85 11.95 -1.00 13.50
C TYR A 85 12.61 -1.21 14.86
N THR A 86 13.60 -0.37 15.21
CA THR A 86 14.17 -0.27 16.57
C THR A 86 13.98 1.12 17.21
N GLY A 87 13.01 1.92 16.74
CA GLY A 87 12.76 3.28 17.25
C GLY A 87 11.33 3.45 17.73
N GLY A 88 11.14 3.98 18.95
CA GLY A 88 9.83 4.24 19.51
C GLY A 88 9.00 5.19 18.66
N ASN A 89 7.79 4.74 18.29
CA ASN A 89 6.62 5.44 17.71
C ASN A 89 5.91 4.65 16.60
N GLY A 90 6.35 3.42 16.27
CA GLY A 90 5.52 2.45 15.53
C GLY A 90 5.28 2.75 14.04
N ASP A 91 6.14 3.55 13.42
CA ASP A 91 5.87 4.27 12.18
C ASP A 91 6.70 3.68 11.01
N PRO A 92 6.38 2.50 10.42
CA PRO A 92 7.16 1.90 9.35
C PRO A 92 7.45 2.95 8.26
N GLU A 93 8.69 3.02 7.77
CA GLU A 93 8.96 3.79 6.56
C GLU A 93 8.11 3.15 5.45
N GLY A 94 6.95 3.75 5.18
CA GLY A 94 6.22 3.52 3.95
C GLY A 94 7.06 4.13 2.86
N ILE A 95 8.02 3.37 2.34
CA ILE A 95 8.79 3.80 1.19
C ILE A 95 7.89 3.53 -0.02
N PRO A 96 7.31 4.57 -0.65
CA PRO A 96 6.64 4.39 -1.93
C PRO A 96 7.69 3.96 -2.96
N GLU A 97 7.67 2.69 -3.36
CA GLU A 97 8.46 2.24 -4.49
C GLU A 97 7.66 2.51 -5.78
N PHE A 98 7.93 3.64 -6.42
CA PHE A 98 7.47 3.88 -7.79
C PHE A 98 8.17 2.91 -8.73
N SER A 99 7.62 1.71 -8.92
CA SER A 99 8.17 0.80 -9.92
C SER A 99 7.74 1.25 -11.31
N THR A 100 8.66 1.84 -12.07
CA THR A 100 8.53 2.01 -13.54
C THR A 100 8.54 0.67 -14.28
N VAL A 101 8.80 -0.45 -13.57
CA VAL A 101 8.77 -1.81 -14.10
C VAL A 101 7.53 -2.51 -13.53
N GLY A 102 6.44 -2.46 -14.27
CA GLY A 102 5.16 -3.04 -13.87
C GLY A 102 5.27 -4.50 -13.42
N ILE A 103 4.66 -4.78 -12.27
CA ILE A 103 3.91 -6.00 -11.96
C ILE A 103 4.69 -7.32 -12.17
N ILE A 104 5.64 -7.62 -11.27
CA ILE A 104 6.09 -9.01 -11.02
C ILE A 104 5.93 -9.42 -9.54
N LEU A 105 5.49 -8.54 -8.64
CA LEU A 105 5.43 -8.89 -7.21
C LEU A 105 4.07 -9.41 -6.72
N VAL A 106 2.97 -9.19 -7.44
CA VAL A 106 1.61 -9.50 -6.91
C VAL A 106 1.13 -10.94 -7.21
N LEU A 107 1.82 -11.70 -8.06
CA LEU A 107 1.40 -13.07 -8.46
C LEU A 107 2.23 -14.23 -7.86
N LEU A 108 3.18 -13.96 -6.96
CA LEU A 108 3.93 -15.03 -6.27
C LEU A 108 3.32 -15.49 -4.95
N ILE A 109 2.28 -14.83 -4.44
CA ILE A 109 1.58 -15.24 -3.21
C ILE A 109 0.38 -16.17 -3.52
N ALA A 110 0.62 -17.21 -4.34
CA ALA A 110 -0.18 -18.44 -4.41
C ALA A 110 0.52 -19.53 -5.23
N GLY A 111 1.72 -19.96 -4.80
CA GLY A 111 2.17 -21.35 -4.97
C GLY A 111 2.30 -22.00 -6.36
N VAL A 112 2.15 -21.33 -7.51
CA VAL A 112 2.43 -21.94 -8.83
C VAL A 112 2.97 -20.94 -9.86
N GLY A 113 4.22 -21.18 -10.31
CA GLY A 113 4.61 -21.27 -11.72
C GLY A 113 4.61 -20.02 -12.63
N ILE A 114 5.85 -19.62 -12.96
CA ILE A 114 6.32 -18.90 -14.17
C ILE A 114 6.30 -17.36 -14.09
N ALA A 115 7.51 -16.78 -13.96
CA ALA A 115 7.75 -15.34 -14.13
C ALA A 115 8.30 -15.06 -15.53
N PHE A 116 7.66 -14.17 -16.28
CA PHE A 116 8.23 -13.55 -17.48
C PHE A 116 8.61 -12.10 -17.17
N VAL A 117 9.88 -11.77 -17.36
CA VAL A 117 10.37 -10.40 -17.28
C VAL A 117 10.16 -9.73 -18.64
N VAL A 118 9.28 -8.72 -18.71
CA VAL A 118 9.22 -7.82 -19.86
C VAL A 118 9.83 -6.48 -19.46
N LYS A 119 11.10 -6.27 -19.86
CA LYS A 119 11.68 -4.93 -19.87
C LYS A 119 11.02 -4.12 -20.98
N LYS A 120 10.35 -3.01 -20.67
CA LYS A 120 10.09 -2.03 -21.73
C LYS A 120 11.39 -1.30 -22.04
N LYS A 121 11.70 -1.26 -23.34
CA LYS A 121 12.85 -0.57 -23.91
C LYS A 121 12.44 0.88 -24.20
N GLN A 122 13.41 1.75 -23.94
CA GLN A 122 13.47 3.21 -24.17
C GLN A 122 12.84 4.07 -23.09
#